data_AF-A0ABD0Q0W9-F1
#
_entry.id   AF-A0ABD0Q0W9-F1
#
_cell.length_a   1.000
_cell.length_b   1.000
_cell.length_c   1.000
_cell.angle_alpha   90.00
_cell.angle_beta   90.00
_cell.angle_gamma   90.00
#
_symmetry.space_group_name_H-M   'P 1'
#
loop_
_entity.id
_entity.type
_entity.pdbx_description
1 polymer ?
#
loop_
_entity_poly.entity_id
_entity_poly.type
_entity_poly.pdbx_seq_one_letter_code
_entity_poly.pdbx_strand_id
1 'polypeptide(L)'
;MTIHDVPVVQDLLREHLKAFHLSPSLTLEDVEHLLLPQDGVIDTYVVESMADTITDMVSFYTLPFTALNHPVHKGLKAACVLYCISKATPLLQLMEDILIICKA
;
A
#
# COMPACT_ATOMS: atom_id res chain seq x y z
N MET A 1 4.37 5.70 -5.56
CA MET A 1 4.43 4.76 -6.70
C MET A 1 3.97 5.49 -7.95
N THR A 2 4.65 5.29 -9.07
CA THR A 2 4.30 5.78 -10.41
C THR A 2 4.05 4.61 -11.36
N ILE A 3 3.57 4.90 -12.57
CA ILE A 3 3.36 3.88 -13.61
C ILE A 3 4.65 3.13 -13.98
N HIS A 4 5.81 3.78 -13.86
CA HIS A 4 7.10 3.17 -14.16
C HIS A 4 7.52 2.13 -13.11
N ASP A 5 6.95 2.20 -11.91
CA ASP A 5 7.27 1.30 -10.80
C ASP A 5 6.48 -0.02 -10.89
N VAL A 6 5.41 -0.07 -11.68
CA VAL A 6 4.49 -1.22 -11.78
C VAL A 6 5.22 -2.55 -12.04
N PRO A 7 6.16 -2.66 -13.01
CA PRO A 7 6.84 -3.93 -13.26
C PRO A 7 7.68 -4.39 -12.07
N VAL A 8 8.39 -3.45 -11.42
CA VAL A 8 9.26 -3.73 -10.27
C VAL A 8 8.42 -4.13 -9.06
N VAL A 9 7.31 -3.45 -8.83
CA VAL A 9 6.33 -3.76 -7.78
C VAL A 9 5.70 -5.14 -8.00
N GLN A 10 5.36 -5.51 -9.24
CA GLN A 10 4.83 -6.83 -9.56
C GLN A 10 5.84 -7.93 -9.20
N ASP A 11 7.10 -7.78 -9.59
CA ASP A 11 8.14 -8.76 -9.28
C ASP A 11 8.38 -8.87 -7.77
N LEU A 12 8.36 -7.73 -7.06
CA LEU A 12 8.47 -7.68 -5.60
C LEU A 12 7.32 -8.42 -4.91
N LEU A 13 6.08 -8.17 -5.35
CA LEU A 13 4.88 -8.86 -4.86
C LEU A 13 4.92 -10.35 -5.16
N ARG A 14 5.25 -10.73 -6.40
CA ARG A 14 5.33 -12.13 -6.80
C ARG A 14 6.33 -12.89 -5.95
N GLU A 15 7.48 -12.28 -5.66
CA GLU A 15 8.49 -12.91 -4.81
C GLU A 15 8.03 -13.01 -3.36
N HIS A 16 7.44 -11.95 -2.80
CA HIS A 16 6.93 -11.95 -1.43
C HIS A 16 5.79 -12.97 -1.22
N LEU A 17 4.87 -13.05 -2.19
CA LEU A 17 3.68 -13.89 -2.10
C LEU A 17 3.98 -15.39 -2.13
N LYS A 18 5.14 -15.82 -2.69
CA LYS A 18 5.60 -17.23 -2.64
C LYS A 18 5.77 -17.76 -1.23
N ALA A 19 5.96 -16.90 -0.23
CA ALA A 19 6.09 -17.32 1.17
C ALA A 19 4.77 -17.80 1.79
N PHE A 20 3.62 -17.55 1.14
CA PHE A 20 2.30 -17.87 1.66
C PHE A 20 1.69 -19.09 0.93
N HIS A 21 0.96 -19.92 1.68
CA HIS A 21 0.31 -21.11 1.12
C HIS A 21 -0.87 -20.77 0.18
N LEU A 22 -1.44 -19.57 0.32
CA LEU A 22 -2.51 -19.07 -0.51
C LEU A 22 -2.19 -17.62 -0.89
N SER A 23 -2.06 -17.36 -2.18
CA SER A 23 -1.75 -16.03 -2.69
C SER A 23 -2.42 -15.79 -4.04
N PRO A 24 -2.82 -14.55 -4.35
CA PRO A 24 -3.29 -14.20 -5.68
C PRO A 24 -2.13 -14.25 -6.68
N SER A 25 -2.42 -14.66 -7.91
CA SER A 25 -1.51 -14.52 -9.04
C SER A 25 -1.88 -13.25 -9.81
N LEU A 26 -1.10 -12.19 -9.64
CA LEU A 26 -1.39 -10.87 -10.21
C LEU A 26 -0.62 -10.65 -11.52
N THR A 27 -1.34 -10.25 -12.57
CA THR A 27 -0.75 -9.76 -13.83
C THR A 27 -0.24 -8.32 -13.66
N LEU A 28 0.44 -7.78 -14.70
CA LEU A 28 0.84 -6.37 -14.69
C LEU A 28 -0.37 -5.43 -14.63
N GLU A 29 -1.42 -5.76 -15.39
CA GLU A 29 -2.67 -4.98 -15.42
C GLU A 29 -3.36 -5.02 -14.06
N ASP A 30 -3.36 -6.17 -13.36
CA ASP A 30 -3.91 -6.27 -12.00
C ASP A 30 -3.14 -5.39 -11.02
N VAL A 31 -1.80 -5.39 -11.09
CA VAL A 31 -0.95 -4.57 -10.20
C VAL A 31 -1.16 -3.08 -10.48
N GLU A 32 -1.22 -2.68 -11.75
CA GLU A 32 -1.52 -1.30 -12.13
C GLU A 32 -2.90 -0.89 -11.61
N HIS A 33 -3.94 -1.69 -11.88
CA HIS A 33 -5.31 -1.38 -11.49
C HIS A 33 -5.49 -1.30 -9.98
N LEU A 34 -4.87 -2.21 -9.22
CA LEU A 34 -5.08 -2.32 -7.78
C LEU A 34 -4.20 -1.35 -6.98
N LEU A 35 -3.00 -1.02 -7.46
CA LEU A 35 -1.97 -0.39 -6.62
C LEU A 35 -1.51 0.97 -7.13
N LEU A 36 -1.79 1.35 -8.38
CA LEU A 36 -1.47 2.71 -8.81
C LEU A 36 -2.29 3.72 -7.97
N PRO A 37 -1.65 4.71 -7.32
CA PRO A 37 -2.35 5.59 -6.38
C PRO A 37 -3.52 6.33 -7.02
N GLN A 38 -4.68 6.29 -6.36
CA GLN A 38 -5.89 6.99 -6.75
C GLN A 38 -6.47 7.71 -5.53
N ASP A 39 -6.61 9.03 -5.63
CA ASP A 39 -7.04 9.89 -4.52
C ASP A 39 -8.35 9.41 -3.88
N GLY A 40 -8.31 9.23 -2.57
CA GLY A 40 -9.44 8.75 -1.76
C GLY A 40 -9.83 7.29 -1.98
N VAL A 41 -9.07 6.51 -2.75
CA VAL A 41 -9.33 5.09 -3.02
C VAL A 41 -8.20 4.21 -2.53
N ILE A 42 -7.02 4.31 -3.14
CA ILE A 42 -5.83 3.52 -2.82
C ILE A 42 -4.60 4.42 -2.82
N ASP A 43 -3.79 4.27 -1.79
CA ASP A 43 -2.48 4.89 -1.69
C ASP A 43 -1.41 3.81 -1.68
N THR A 44 -0.37 3.98 -2.49
CA THR A 44 0.77 3.05 -2.55
C THR A 44 2.09 3.81 -2.53
N TYR A 45 2.89 3.50 -1.51
CA TYR A 45 4.22 4.05 -1.28
C TYR A 45 5.26 2.96 -1.51
N VAL A 46 6.37 3.36 -2.11
CA VAL A 46 7.54 2.52 -2.37
C VAL A 46 8.75 3.16 -1.72
N VAL A 47 9.66 2.35 -1.21
CA VAL A 47 10.96 2.81 -0.72
C VAL A 47 11.99 2.53 -1.79
N GLU A 48 12.58 3.59 -2.33
CA GLU A 48 13.66 3.53 -3.31
C GLU A 48 15.01 3.67 -2.58
N SER A 49 15.91 2.74 -2.85
CA SER A 49 17.27 2.78 -2.31
C SER A 49 18.16 3.76 -3.08
N MET A 50 19.35 4.05 -2.55
CA MET A 50 20.37 4.88 -3.20
C MET A 50 20.87 4.32 -4.55
N ALA A 51 20.49 3.09 -4.90
CA ALA A 51 20.83 2.43 -6.16
C ALA A 51 19.64 2.38 -7.13
N ASP A 52 18.62 3.23 -6.92
CA ASP A 52 17.39 3.31 -7.74
C ASP A 52 16.64 1.98 -7.85
N THR A 53 16.65 1.20 -6.77
CA THR A 53 15.92 -0.06 -6.68
C THR A 53 14.89 0.01 -5.57
N ILE A 54 13.66 -0.41 -5.90
CA ILE A 54 12.56 -0.50 -4.94
C ILE A 54 12.77 -1.71 -4.04
N THR A 55 12.91 -1.46 -2.73
CA THR A 55 13.17 -2.50 -1.73
C THR A 55 11.93 -2.89 -0.95
N ASP A 56 11.09 -1.91 -0.66
CA ASP A 56 9.93 -2.05 0.22
C ASP A 56 8.71 -1.37 -0.42
N MET A 57 7.52 -1.82 -0.06
CA MET A 57 6.28 -1.16 -0.47
C MET A 57 5.19 -1.31 0.58
N VAL A 58 4.31 -0.31 0.67
CA VAL A 58 3.06 -0.41 1.43
C VAL A 58 1.95 0.19 0.61
N SER A 59 0.83 -0.54 0.53
CA SER A 59 -0.43 -0.03 -0.01
C SER A 59 -1.53 -0.10 1.04
N PHE A 60 -2.39 0.91 1.04
CA PHE A 60 -3.59 0.93 1.88
C PHE A 60 -4.74 1.60 1.14
N TYR A 61 -5.95 1.10 1.33
CA TYR A 61 -7.15 1.70 0.75
C TYR A 61 -7.91 2.51 1.80
N THR A 62 -8.57 3.57 1.33
CA THR A 62 -9.41 4.42 2.16
C THR A 62 -10.83 3.87 2.19
N LEU A 63 -11.29 3.47 3.37
CA LEU A 63 -12.65 3.00 3.61
C LEU A 63 -13.44 4.08 4.40
N PRO A 64 -14.42 4.76 3.77
CA PRO A 64 -15.26 5.72 4.46
C PRO A 64 -16.39 5.02 5.22
N PHE A 65 -16.66 5.48 6.43
CA PHE A 65 -17.78 5.09 7.28
C PHE A 65 -18.65 6.29 7.59
N THR A 66 -19.96 6.07 7.63
CA THR A 66 -20.93 7.07 8.11
C THR A 66 -21.04 6.99 9.62
N ALA A 67 -20.85 8.12 10.31
CA ALA A 67 -21.08 8.21 11.74
C ALA A 67 -22.58 8.39 12.00
N LEU A 68 -23.24 7.33 12.51
CA LEU A 68 -24.66 7.38 12.84
C LEU A 68 -24.85 8.06 14.20
N ASN A 69 -25.85 8.94 14.28
CA ASN A 69 -26.30 9.58 15.53
C ASN A 69 -25.22 10.38 16.28
N HIS A 70 -24.26 11.00 15.57
CA HIS A 70 -23.24 11.85 16.18
C HIS A 70 -23.45 13.33 15.81
N PRO A 71 -23.59 14.24 16.79
CA PRO A 71 -24.03 15.63 16.53
C PRO A 71 -22.98 16.52 15.85
N VAL A 72 -21.70 16.14 15.88
CA VAL A 72 -20.57 16.95 15.37
C VAL A 72 -19.93 16.31 14.13
N HIS A 73 -19.39 15.10 14.25
CA HIS A 73 -18.79 14.35 13.14
C HIS A 73 -19.81 13.52 12.35
N LYS A 74 -19.73 13.58 11.01
CA LYS A 74 -20.64 12.86 10.09
C LYS A 74 -20.05 11.58 9.48
N GLY A 75 -18.73 11.43 9.55
CA GLY A 75 -18.06 10.29 8.96
C GLY A 75 -16.67 10.08 9.54
N LEU A 76 -16.17 8.87 9.33
CA LEU A 76 -14.84 8.42 9.67
C LEU A 76 -14.19 7.88 8.40
N LYS A 77 -12.90 8.11 8.22
CA LYS A 77 -12.12 7.39 7.21
C LYS A 77 -11.20 6.42 7.94
N ALA A 78 -11.17 5.18 7.50
CA ALA A 78 -10.16 4.22 7.92
C ALA A 78 -9.20 3.98 6.75
N ALA A 79 -7.90 3.97 7.03
CA ALA A 79 -6.90 3.45 6.11
C ALA A 79 -6.70 1.97 6.46
N CYS A 80 -6.90 1.08 5.49
CA CYS A 80 -6.75 -0.36 5.67
C CYS A 80 -5.59 -0.86 4.80
N VAL A 81 -4.55 -1.43 5.42
CA VAL A 81 -3.39 -1.97 4.71
C VAL A 81 -3.85 -3.12 3.79
N LEU A 82 -3.45 -3.04 2.52
CA LEU A 82 -3.70 -4.05 1.51
C LEU A 82 -2.47 -4.95 1.31
N TYR A 83 -1.31 -4.36 1.01
CA TYR A 83 -0.03 -5.06 0.95
C TYR A 83 1.03 -4.31 1.73
N CYS A 84 1.93 -5.05 2.38
CA CYS A 84 3.08 -4.49 3.08
C CYS A 84 4.27 -5.44 2.90
N ILE A 85 5.30 -4.97 2.21
CA ILE A 85 6.52 -5.72 1.94
C ILE A 85 7.68 -4.94 2.53
N SER A 86 8.36 -5.55 3.48
CA SER A 86 9.54 -5.02 4.16
C SER A 86 10.70 -6.00 3.94
N LYS A 87 11.73 -5.54 3.22
CA LYS A 87 12.99 -6.24 2.94
C LYS A 87 14.19 -5.51 3.52
N ALA A 88 14.33 -4.22 3.21
CA ALA A 88 15.49 -3.42 3.63
C ALA A 88 15.15 -2.54 4.84
N THR A 89 13.93 -1.99 4.86
CA THR A 89 13.46 -1.15 5.96
C THR A 89 12.82 -2.02 7.04
N PRO A 90 13.19 -1.89 8.34
CA PRO A 90 12.52 -2.62 9.41
C PRO A 90 11.01 -2.35 9.42
N LEU A 91 10.20 -3.42 9.55
CA LEU A 91 8.73 -3.30 9.50
C LEU A 91 8.17 -2.26 10.48
N LEU A 92 8.72 -2.18 11.70
CA LEU A 92 8.25 -1.21 12.70
C LEU A 92 8.42 0.23 12.22
N GLN A 93 9.56 0.55 11.63
CA GLN A 93 9.83 1.87 11.05
C GLN A 93 8.91 2.13 9.85
N LEU A 94 8.78 1.15 8.95
CA LEU A 94 7.91 1.28 7.78
C LEU A 94 6.44 1.52 8.18
N MET A 95 5.95 0.88 9.24
CA MET A 95 4.59 1.12 9.74
C MET A 95 4.46 2.47 10.43
N GLU A 96 5.48 2.96 11.13
CA GLU A 96 5.50 4.31 11.70
C GLU A 96 5.35 5.38 10.61
N ASP A 97 6.13 5.26 9.53
CA ASP A 97 6.06 6.17 8.39
C ASP A 97 4.65 6.18 7.77
N ILE A 98 4.02 5.01 7.64
CA ILE A 98 2.67 4.88 7.09
C ILE A 98 1.62 5.48 8.02
N LEU A 99 1.76 5.35 9.34
CA LEU A 99 0.85 5.99 10.29
C LEU A 99 0.97 7.53 10.24
N ILE A 100 2.18 8.06 10.03
CA ILE A 100 2.41 9.49 9.82
C ILE A 100 1.71 9.95 8.54
N ILE A 101 1.90 9.22 7.43
CA ILE A 101 1.25 9.50 6.14
C ILE A 101 -0.28 9.47 6.27
N CYS A 102 -0.85 8.47 6.95
CA CYS A 102 -2.30 8.37 7.14
C CYS A 102 -2.89 9.54 7.96
N LYS A 103 -2.07 10.21 8.77
CA LYS A 103 -2.49 11.31 9.65
C LYS A 103 -2.41 12.68 8.95
N ALA A 104 -1.48 12.83 8.01
CA ALA A 104 -1.18 14.08 7.31
C ALA A 104 -2.35 14.52 6.41
#